data_AF-C7P6D6-F1
#
_entry.id   AF-C7P6D6-F1
#
_cell.length_a   1.000
_cell.length_b   1.000
_cell.length_c   1.000
_cell.angle_alpha   90.00
_cell.angle_beta   90.00
_cell.angle_gamma   90.00
#
_symmetry.space_group_name_H-M   'P 1'
#
loop_
_entity.id
_entity.type
_entity.pdbx_description
1 polymer ?
#
loop_
_entity_poly.entity_id
_entity_poly.type
_entity_poly.pdbx_seq_one_letter_code
_entity_poly.pdbx_strand_id
1 'polypeptide(L)'
;MDKLEYKINEVAFNIAQILDKNEINKLLGVLANDGVYAMWVYALDKIKIEDKKDRIGLLINQILNFSDAFPILKENQEEIERKNEKIKGLLEKEKLNDEGKIELKNKIKERNKIILEIFKELSKDIDNLLFFKEILERVLILARYHAKALGDD
;
A
#
# COMPACT_ATOMS: atom_id res chain seq x y z
N MET A 1 3.19 19.27 13.88
CA MET A 1 3.22 19.39 12.41
C MET A 1 4.47 18.67 11.87
N ASP A 2 5.66 18.97 12.41
CA ASP A 2 6.95 18.39 11.99
C ASP A 2 7.04 16.85 11.98
N LYS A 3 6.42 16.18 12.97
CA LYS A 3 6.42 14.71 13.04
C LYS A 3 5.63 14.05 11.89
N LEU A 4 4.54 14.67 11.43
CA LEU A 4 3.74 14.15 10.32
C LEU A 4 4.47 14.37 8.98
N GLU A 5 5.09 15.54 8.82
CA GLU A 5 5.85 15.87 7.61
C GLU A 5 7.03 14.90 7.39
N TYR A 6 7.77 14.63 8.46
CA TYR A 6 8.85 13.63 8.46
C TYR A 6 8.31 12.26 8.02
N LYS A 7 7.18 11.82 8.60
CA LYS A 7 6.56 10.53 8.28
C LYS A 7 6.09 10.46 6.83
N ILE A 8 5.51 11.53 6.30
CA ILE A 8 5.12 11.65 4.88
C ILE A 8 6.34 11.45 3.98
N ASN A 9 7.46 12.12 4.28
CA ASN A 9 8.67 12.03 3.47
C ASN A 9 9.29 10.62 3.53
N GLU A 10 9.40 10.04 4.73
CA GLU A 10 9.93 8.68 4.94
C GLU A 10 9.10 7.64 4.17
N VAL A 11 7.77 7.70 4.30
CA VAL A 11 6.86 6.80 3.57
C VAL A 11 6.97 7.01 2.06
N ALA A 12 7.07 8.26 1.61
CA ALA A 12 7.24 8.57 0.19
C ALA A 12 8.53 8.00 -0.39
N PHE A 13 9.66 8.11 0.33
CA PHE A 13 10.93 7.52 -0.06
C PHE A 13 10.84 5.99 -0.16
N ASN A 14 10.25 5.34 0.84
CA ASN A 14 10.08 3.88 0.83
C ASN A 14 9.17 3.41 -0.31
N ILE A 15 8.10 4.16 -0.62
CA ILE A 15 7.24 3.84 -1.77
C ILE A 15 8.01 3.94 -3.08
N ALA A 16 8.91 4.91 -3.23
CA ALA A 16 9.75 5.05 -4.43
C ALA A 16 10.75 3.89 -4.62
N GLN A 17 11.09 3.15 -3.57
CA GLN A 17 11.87 1.91 -3.67
C GLN A 17 11.01 0.69 -4.05
N ILE A 18 9.70 0.79 -3.85
CA ILE A 18 8.74 -0.29 -4.13
C ILE A 18 8.15 -0.13 -5.53
N LEU A 19 7.84 1.09 -5.94
CA LEU A 19 7.10 1.44 -7.15
C LEU A 19 7.91 2.32 -8.08
N ASP A 20 7.81 2.08 -9.38
CA ASP A 20 8.39 2.96 -10.37
C ASP A 20 7.57 4.24 -10.55
N LYS A 21 8.17 5.24 -11.21
CA LYS A 21 7.54 6.53 -11.49
C LYS A 21 6.20 6.41 -12.24
N ASN A 22 6.08 5.46 -13.17
CA ASN A 22 4.87 5.27 -13.97
C ASN A 22 3.74 4.67 -13.14
N GLU A 23 4.04 3.71 -12.28
CA GLU A 23 3.08 3.13 -11.33
C GLU A 23 2.59 4.18 -10.35
N ILE A 24 3.49 4.98 -9.76
CA ILE A 24 3.15 6.10 -8.87
C ILE A 24 2.26 7.12 -9.59
N ASN A 25 2.59 7.48 -10.83
CA ASN A 25 1.77 8.41 -11.63
C ASN A 25 0.35 7.88 -11.85
N LYS A 26 0.19 6.58 -12.14
CA LYS A 26 -1.12 5.98 -12.33
C LYS A 26 -1.92 5.96 -11.03
N LEU A 27 -1.29 5.61 -9.90
CA LEU A 27 -1.93 5.67 -8.58
C LEU A 27 -2.38 7.09 -8.25
N LEU A 28 -1.51 8.09 -8.43
CA LEU A 28 -1.84 9.48 -8.20
C LEU A 28 -3.00 9.95 -9.10
N GLY A 29 -3.01 9.51 -10.37
CA GLY A 29 -4.11 9.80 -11.31
C GLY A 29 -5.45 9.22 -10.86
N VAL A 30 -5.49 7.96 -10.43
CA VAL A 30 -6.73 7.35 -9.91
C VAL A 30 -7.15 7.99 -8.59
N LEU A 31 -6.20 8.29 -7.69
CA LEU A 31 -6.50 8.97 -6.43
C LEU A 31 -7.12 10.35 -6.63
N ALA A 32 -6.57 11.13 -7.57
CA ALA A 32 -7.04 12.48 -7.87
C ALA A 32 -8.46 12.48 -8.46
N ASN A 33 -8.72 11.58 -9.42
CA ASN A 33 -9.98 11.54 -10.17
C ASN A 33 -11.08 10.72 -9.48
N ASP A 34 -10.74 9.54 -8.96
CA ASP A 34 -11.71 8.53 -8.50
C ASP A 34 -11.65 8.28 -6.98
N GLY A 35 -10.63 8.82 -6.30
CA GLY A 35 -10.51 8.80 -4.84
C GLY A 35 -9.79 7.57 -4.25
N VAL A 36 -9.77 7.51 -2.92
CA VAL A 36 -8.95 6.57 -2.13
C VAL A 36 -9.31 5.12 -2.43
N TYR A 37 -10.60 4.77 -2.40
CA TYR A 37 -11.05 3.40 -2.61
C TYR A 37 -10.67 2.90 -4.02
N ALA A 38 -10.94 3.70 -5.04
CA ALA A 38 -10.62 3.36 -6.43
C ALA A 38 -9.11 3.17 -6.63
N MET A 39 -8.28 4.03 -6.02
CA MET A 39 -6.82 3.90 -6.05
C MET A 39 -6.36 2.56 -5.48
N TRP A 40 -6.96 2.09 -4.38
CA TRP A 40 -6.62 0.79 -3.80
C TRP A 40 -7.09 -0.39 -4.64
N VAL A 41 -8.31 -0.34 -5.18
CA VAL A 41 -8.77 -1.37 -6.14
C VAL A 41 -7.80 -1.46 -7.32
N TYR A 42 -7.41 -0.30 -7.87
CA TYR A 42 -6.44 -0.23 -8.96
C TYR A 42 -5.08 -0.80 -8.54
N ALA A 43 -4.55 -0.42 -7.37
CA ALA A 43 -3.28 -0.93 -6.86
C ALA A 43 -3.29 -2.46 -6.77
N LEU A 44 -4.31 -3.02 -6.12
CA LEU A 44 -4.46 -4.46 -5.91
C LEU A 44 -4.56 -5.26 -7.21
N ASP A 45 -5.08 -4.65 -8.28
CA ASP A 45 -5.12 -5.27 -9.61
C ASP A 45 -3.80 -5.10 -10.38
N LYS A 46 -3.16 -3.93 -10.33
CA LYS A 46 -2.04 -3.59 -11.23
C LYS A 46 -0.66 -3.85 -10.66
N ILE A 47 -0.45 -3.69 -9.35
CA ILE A 47 0.85 -3.93 -8.72
C ILE A 47 1.01 -5.43 -8.49
N LYS A 48 2.09 -5.99 -9.03
CA LYS A 48 2.33 -7.44 -9.03
C LYS A 48 3.41 -7.84 -8.04
N ILE A 49 3.48 -9.14 -7.79
CA ILE A 49 4.62 -9.74 -7.11
C ILE A 49 5.77 -9.81 -8.11
N GLU A 50 6.93 -9.31 -7.73
CA GLU A 50 8.16 -9.34 -8.53
C GLU A 50 9.31 -9.78 -7.62
N ASP A 51 10.22 -10.60 -8.14
CA ASP A 51 11.38 -11.10 -7.40
C ASP A 51 11.06 -11.67 -6.01
N LYS A 52 9.95 -12.44 -5.94
CA LYS A 52 9.40 -13.02 -4.70
C LYS A 52 9.03 -11.97 -3.63
N LYS A 53 8.84 -10.71 -4.00
CA LYS A 53 8.40 -9.64 -3.10
C LYS A 53 6.95 -9.29 -3.35
N ASP A 54 6.15 -9.31 -2.28
CA ASP A 54 4.80 -8.81 -2.30
C ASP A 54 4.78 -7.28 -2.22
N ARG A 55 4.92 -6.63 -3.37
CA ARG A 55 4.97 -5.16 -3.49
C ARG A 55 3.70 -4.49 -2.93
N ILE A 56 2.53 -5.13 -3.03
CA ILE A 56 1.30 -4.66 -2.38
C ILE A 56 1.41 -4.75 -0.86
N GLY A 57 1.89 -5.87 -0.32
CA GLY A 57 2.13 -6.02 1.11
C GLY A 57 3.08 -4.94 1.65
N LEU A 58 4.16 -4.65 0.91
CA LEU A 58 5.11 -3.59 1.26
C LEU A 58 4.45 -2.21 1.22
N LEU A 59 3.66 -1.90 0.19
CA LEU A 59 2.92 -0.65 0.09
C LEU A 59 1.96 -0.48 1.27
N ILE A 60 1.21 -1.52 1.62
CA ILE A 60 0.29 -1.52 2.77
C ILE A 60 1.04 -1.22 4.06
N ASN A 61 2.18 -1.86 4.30
CA ASN A 61 3.01 -1.60 5.49
C ASN A 61 3.42 -0.13 5.58
N GLN A 62 3.76 0.51 4.44
CA GLN A 62 4.07 1.93 4.43
C GLN A 62 2.87 2.80 4.84
N ILE A 63 1.66 2.41 4.42
CA ILE A 63 0.44 3.14 4.77
C ILE A 63 0.02 2.91 6.22
N LEU A 64 0.26 1.72 6.77
CA LEU A 64 0.03 1.43 8.19
C LEU A 64 0.88 2.31 9.11
N ASN A 65 1.98 2.90 8.63
CA ASN A 65 2.70 3.91 9.39
C ASN A 65 1.79 5.08 9.77
N PHE A 66 0.71 5.39 9.06
CA PHE A 66 -0.22 6.46 9.48
C PHE A 66 -1.27 6.01 10.51
N SER A 67 -1.17 4.82 11.11
CA SER A 67 -2.17 4.30 12.06
C SER A 67 -2.40 5.18 13.29
N ASP A 68 -1.40 5.95 13.73
CA ASP A 68 -1.55 6.93 14.80
C ASP A 68 -2.57 8.04 14.46
N ALA A 69 -2.67 8.40 13.17
CA ALA A 69 -3.57 9.44 12.68
C ALA A 69 -4.93 8.88 12.23
N PHE A 70 -5.02 7.58 11.96
CA PHE A 70 -6.21 6.92 11.43
C PHE A 70 -6.56 5.68 12.27
N PRO A 71 -7.48 5.81 13.25
CA PRO A 71 -7.87 4.70 14.13
C PRO A 71 -8.27 3.42 13.37
N ILE A 72 -8.98 3.56 12.25
CA ILE A 72 -9.40 2.42 11.42
C ILE A 72 -8.23 1.57 10.89
N LEU A 73 -7.06 2.19 10.64
CA LEU A 73 -5.86 1.45 10.25
C LEU A 73 -5.29 0.70 11.46
N LYS A 74 -5.28 1.35 12.63
CA LYS A 74 -4.77 0.77 13.88
C LYS A 74 -5.56 -0.46 14.31
N GLU A 75 -6.89 -0.40 14.20
CA GLU A 75 -7.79 -1.51 14.55
C GLU A 75 -7.52 -2.78 13.74
N ASN A 76 -7.03 -2.63 12.51
CA ASN A 76 -6.78 -3.75 11.60
C ASN A 76 -5.28 -4.08 11.43
N GLN A 77 -4.40 -3.32 12.09
CA GLN A 77 -2.96 -3.38 11.87
C GLN A 77 -2.39 -4.78 12.15
N GLU A 78 -2.67 -5.33 13.34
CA GLU A 78 -2.16 -6.65 13.75
C GLU A 78 -2.60 -7.78 12.79
N GLU A 79 -3.85 -7.73 12.33
CA GLU A 79 -4.36 -8.76 11.40
C GLU A 79 -3.66 -8.67 10.04
N ILE A 80 -3.44 -7.45 9.53
CA ILE A 80 -2.75 -7.23 8.27
C ILE A 80 -1.29 -7.70 8.36
N GLU A 81 -0.58 -7.29 9.41
CA GLU A 81 0.83 -7.68 9.64
C GLU A 81 0.96 -9.20 9.71
N ARG A 82 0.07 -9.87 10.46
CA ARG A 82 0.02 -11.33 10.53
C ARG A 82 -0.19 -11.97 9.16
N LYS A 83 -1.06 -11.41 8.30
CA LYS A 83 -1.27 -11.94 6.95
C LYS A 83 -0.06 -11.66 6.04
N ASN A 84 0.57 -10.49 6.17
CA ASN A 84 1.78 -10.13 5.42
C ASN A 84 2.95 -11.08 5.74
N GLU A 85 3.18 -11.39 7.02
CA GLU A 85 4.23 -12.34 7.42
C GLU A 85 3.99 -13.75 6.86
N LYS A 86 2.74 -14.23 6.86
CA LYS A 86 2.39 -15.52 6.23
C LYS A 86 2.67 -15.53 4.73
N ILE A 87 2.31 -14.46 4.02
CA ILE A 87 2.56 -14.33 2.58
C ILE A 87 4.07 -14.29 2.31
N LYS A 88 4.82 -13.52 3.09
CA LYS A 88 6.29 -13.42 3.00
C LYS A 88 6.95 -14.80 3.19
N GLY A 89 6.59 -15.53 4.24
CA GLY A 89 7.12 -16.86 4.49
C GLY A 89 6.79 -17.88 3.38
N LEU A 90 5.68 -17.70 2.65
CA LEU A 90 5.39 -18.52 1.47
C LEU A 90 6.26 -18.14 0.26
N LEU A 91 6.52 -16.83 0.07
CA LEU A 91 7.32 -16.32 -1.04
C LEU A 91 8.82 -16.62 -0.90
N GLU A 92 9.33 -16.68 0.33
CA GLU A 92 10.73 -16.99 0.63
C GLU A 92 11.10 -18.45 0.33
N LYS A 93 10.12 -19.34 0.17
CA LYS A 93 10.37 -20.73 -0.22
C LYS A 93 11.11 -20.78 -1.57
N GLU A 94 12.11 -21.65 -1.68
CA GLU A 94 12.92 -21.79 -2.91
C GLU A 94 12.05 -22.11 -4.13
N LYS A 95 11.12 -23.06 -3.98
CA LYS A 95 10.11 -23.43 -4.98
C LYS A 95 8.75 -23.65 -4.31
N LEU A 96 7.72 -23.05 -4.89
CA LEU A 96 6.32 -23.31 -4.54
C LEU A 96 5.76 -24.42 -5.44
N ASN A 97 5.24 -25.49 -4.83
CA ASN A 97 4.42 -26.47 -5.52
C ASN A 97 3.04 -25.86 -5.86
N ASP A 98 2.20 -26.59 -6.60
CA ASP A 98 0.91 -26.07 -7.03
C ASP A 98 -0.05 -25.77 -5.86
N GLU A 99 -0.02 -26.61 -4.82
CA GLU A 99 -0.74 -26.36 -3.57
C GLU A 99 -0.28 -25.07 -2.90
N GLY A 100 1.03 -24.83 -2.82
CA GLY A 100 1.61 -23.61 -2.25
C GLY A 100 1.26 -22.35 -3.06
N LYS A 101 1.18 -22.45 -4.39
CA LYS A 101 0.70 -21.33 -5.24
C LYS A 101 -0.77 -21.02 -4.96
N ILE A 102 -1.61 -22.04 -4.80
CA ILE A 102 -3.02 -21.88 -4.43
C ILE A 102 -3.14 -21.26 -3.04
N GLU A 103 -2.37 -21.74 -2.07
CA GLU A 103 -2.34 -21.19 -0.72
C GLU A 103 -1.93 -19.71 -0.72
N LEU A 104 -0.83 -19.37 -1.42
CA LEU A 104 -0.37 -17.99 -1.57
C LEU A 104 -1.45 -17.09 -2.15
N LYS A 105 -2.10 -17.52 -3.26
CA LYS A 105 -3.19 -16.77 -3.89
C LYS A 105 -4.36 -16.55 -2.94
N ASN A 106 -4.74 -17.57 -2.17
CA ASN A 106 -5.81 -17.47 -1.18
C ASN A 106 -5.45 -16.48 -0.06
N LYS A 107 -4.21 -16.53 0.46
CA LYS A 107 -3.76 -15.61 1.51
C LYS A 107 -3.70 -14.16 1.04
N ILE A 108 -3.22 -13.91 -0.18
CA ILE A 108 -3.27 -12.59 -0.81
C ILE A 108 -4.73 -12.12 -0.92
N LYS A 109 -5.64 -12.97 -1.41
CA LYS A 109 -7.06 -12.63 -1.55
C LYS A 109 -7.71 -12.29 -0.20
N GLU A 110 -7.44 -13.09 0.84
CA GLU A 110 -7.92 -12.83 2.19
C GLU A 110 -7.45 -11.47 2.73
N ARG A 111 -6.15 -11.16 2.58
CA ARG A 111 -5.62 -9.86 2.99
C ARG A 111 -6.26 -8.73 2.18
N ASN A 112 -6.28 -8.84 0.86
CA ASN A 112 -6.79 -7.80 -0.02
C ASN A 112 -8.27 -7.47 0.30
N LYS A 113 -9.06 -8.46 0.71
CA LYS A 113 -10.43 -8.22 1.19
C LYS A 113 -10.47 -7.31 2.42
N ILE A 114 -9.60 -7.53 3.40
CA ILE A 114 -9.50 -6.68 4.60
C ILE A 114 -9.16 -5.24 4.22
N ILE A 115 -8.17 -5.08 3.35
CA ILE A 115 -7.75 -3.75 2.86
C ILE A 115 -8.91 -2.99 2.21
N LEU A 116 -9.69 -3.67 1.35
CA LEU A 116 -10.85 -3.05 0.72
C LEU A 116 -11.95 -2.70 1.72
N GLU A 117 -12.20 -3.53 2.74
CA GLU A 117 -13.17 -3.19 3.78
C GLU A 117 -12.69 -1.98 4.61
N ILE A 118 -11.39 -1.88 4.95
CA ILE A 118 -10.85 -0.71 5.66
C ILE A 118 -11.14 0.59 4.91
N PHE A 119 -10.85 0.64 3.60
CA PHE A 119 -11.05 1.87 2.83
C PHE A 119 -12.52 2.16 2.52
N LYS A 120 -13.37 1.15 2.58
CA LYS A 120 -14.83 1.30 2.54
C LYS A 120 -15.40 1.78 3.88
N GLU A 121 -14.82 1.38 5.00
CA GLU A 121 -15.18 1.91 6.31
C GLU A 121 -14.67 3.35 6.48
N LEU A 122 -13.43 3.64 6.04
CA LEU A 122 -12.88 5.00 6.01
C LEU A 122 -13.78 5.95 5.22
N SER A 123 -14.39 5.49 4.12
CA SER A 123 -15.26 6.34 3.30
C SER A 123 -16.60 6.71 3.95
N LYS A 124 -16.96 6.10 5.08
CA LYS A 124 -18.14 6.50 5.86
C LYS A 124 -17.91 7.77 6.67
N ASP A 125 -16.65 8.15 6.89
CA ASP A 125 -16.26 9.39 7.55
C ASP A 125 -15.57 10.30 6.55
N ILE A 126 -16.29 11.32 6.10
CA ILE A 126 -15.82 12.21 5.05
C ILE A 126 -14.58 13.02 5.47
N ASP A 127 -14.47 13.41 6.73
CA ASP A 127 -13.36 14.24 7.21
C ASP A 127 -12.08 13.40 7.25
N ASN A 128 -12.16 12.19 7.80
CA ASN A 128 -11.05 11.25 7.80
C ASN A 128 -10.67 10.81 6.37
N LEU A 129 -11.65 10.60 5.49
CA LEU A 129 -11.41 10.26 4.10
C LEU A 129 -10.65 11.36 3.35
N LEU A 130 -11.10 12.62 3.49
CA LEU A 130 -10.47 13.77 2.83
C LEU A 130 -9.07 14.00 3.36
N PHE A 131 -8.87 13.90 4.68
CA PHE A 131 -7.55 14.03 5.28
C PHE A 131 -6.60 12.92 4.83
N PHE A 132 -7.08 11.67 4.75
CA PHE A 132 -6.28 10.56 4.24
C PHE A 132 -5.93 10.73 2.77
N LYS A 133 -6.87 11.22 1.94
CA LYS A 133 -6.63 11.54 0.54
C LYS A 133 -5.50 12.57 0.41
N GLU A 134 -5.56 13.66 1.18
CA GLU A 134 -4.52 14.70 1.16
C GLU A 134 -3.14 14.14 1.52
N ILE A 135 -3.05 13.32 2.57
CA ILE A 135 -1.79 12.66 2.96
C ILE A 135 -1.28 11.77 1.82
N LEU A 136 -2.14 10.92 1.24
CA LEU A 136 -1.74 10.05 0.14
C LEU A 136 -1.27 10.82 -1.09
N GLU A 137 -1.95 11.91 -1.46
CA GLU A 137 -1.55 12.75 -2.58
C GLU A 137 -0.14 13.31 -2.35
N ARG A 138 0.12 13.86 -1.16
CA ARG A 138 1.44 14.40 -0.81
C ARG A 138 2.53 13.33 -0.81
N VAL A 139 2.23 12.17 -0.22
CA VAL A 139 3.13 11.00 -0.23
C VAL A 139 3.46 10.59 -1.67
N LEU A 140 2.45 10.41 -2.54
CA LEU A 140 2.66 9.94 -3.91
C LEU A 140 3.36 10.99 -4.78
N ILE A 141 3.10 12.29 -4.57
CA ILE A 141 3.82 13.38 -5.23
C ILE A 141 5.31 13.34 -4.86
N LEU A 142 5.64 13.21 -3.57
CA LEU A 142 7.03 13.12 -3.11
C LEU A 142 7.68 11.82 -3.58
N ALA A 143 6.96 10.69 -3.52
CA ALA A 143 7.45 9.40 -4.00
C ALA A 143 7.80 9.47 -5.49
N ARG A 144 7.00 10.18 -6.29
CA ARG A 144 7.30 10.43 -7.71
C ARG A 144 8.60 11.20 -7.91
N TYR A 145 8.90 12.18 -7.06
CA TYR A 145 10.17 12.91 -7.11
C TYR A 145 11.34 12.00 -6.72
N HIS A 146 11.21 11.21 -5.66
CA HIS A 146 12.22 10.23 -5.25
C HIS A 146 12.46 9.18 -6.35
N ALA A 147 11.39 8.61 -6.93
CA ALA A 147 11.49 7.62 -8.00
C ALA A 147 12.11 8.19 -9.27
N LYS A 148 11.87 9.49 -9.58
CA LYS A 148 12.57 10.18 -10.66
C LYS A 148 14.07 10.25 -10.37
N ALA A 149 14.45 10.68 -9.16
CA ALA A 149 15.86 10.79 -8.78
C ALA A 149 16.58 9.42 -8.81
N LEU A 150 15.92 8.35 -8.38
CA LEU A 150 16.46 6.98 -8.41
C LEU A 150 16.61 6.40 -9.83
N GLY A 151 15.81 6.87 -10.80
CA GLY A 151 15.84 6.41 -12.19
C GLY A 151 16.65 7.30 -13.13
N ASP A 152 17.18 8.42 -12.63
CA ASP A 152 18.10 9.31 -13.34
C ASP A 152 19.59 8.88 -13.13
N ASP A 153 19.83 7.71 -12.50
CA ASP A 153 21.14 7.04 -12.33
C ASP A 153 21.42 5.95 -13.39
#